data_AF-A0A1Y4V297-F1
#
_entry.id   AF-A0A1Y4V297-F1
#
_cell.length_a   1.000
_cell.length_b   1.000
_cell.length_c   1.000
_cell.angle_alpha   90.00
_cell.angle_beta   90.00
_cell.angle_gamma   90.00
#
_symmetry.space_group_name_H-M   'P 1'
#
loop_
_entity.id
_entity.type
_entity.pdbx_description
1 polymer ?
#
loop_
_entity_poly.entity_id
_entity_poly.type
_entity_poly.pdbx_seq_one_letter_code
_entity_poly.pdbx_strand_id
1 'polypeptide(L)'
;MKRIIRNISLCALLAVAMGACEEEAALVNPSVAHDKSTQSPEEVVEAASLQSASAPGSGLIFRDFVVQTGDELYVELAKPAEHDMTFTIGLNIPLSNEELKALPAKYYNIFIENVIEEPGDKLTITNEGKVTIAKGERKSTRVSFALSRMTVDASMSGSQYLLPLVAMDEDGNQYQLFYSITERDEEYQDRTKKDYKVVAYIDTEVMNPLIADKTTAKLEYLRSRRDRETIYENVPVVDIVNVRKALLGYDASSRRVILKYTPDMEYVLKHNVQYIQPLRRNGLKVCLSIEGGGTGIGFANLTDPQIIDFVAQVKVAVELFQLDGIHLRDEGAGYDKAEAPTVNETSYPKLIKALREAMPDIMLTLADDGGTTATMNKGQEGIVVGDYIDLAWNVIWDSPVNPWADGSERKPIAGMTKERYGGIALYIKERTPEDMGFFEELQAKARVITIDEGLGKVAVVENIPYRQYNLETMVVDGFKNLLMCFHDNNDGNYPKYSAAVQEARVATQFYAFRKDW
;
A
#
# COMPACT_ATOMS: atom_id res chain seq x y z
N MET A 1 -45.25 -38.94 61.40
CA MET A 1 -44.13 -38.01 61.68
C MET A 1 -43.36 -37.77 60.37
N LYS A 2 -43.14 -36.48 60.04
CA LYS A 2 -42.17 -35.82 59.11
C LYS A 2 -41.24 -36.72 58.24
N ARG A 3 -40.84 -36.44 56.99
CA ARG A 3 -41.12 -35.48 55.88
C ARG A 3 -40.16 -35.88 54.70
N ILE A 4 -40.65 -35.92 53.44
CA ILE A 4 -40.07 -35.39 52.16
C ILE A 4 -38.77 -36.08 51.60
N ILE A 5 -38.67 -36.78 50.44
CA ILE A 5 -39.10 -36.68 48.99
C ILE A 5 -38.30 -35.58 48.22
N ARG A 6 -37.52 -35.78 47.13
CA ARG A 6 -37.76 -36.38 45.79
C ARG A 6 -36.45 -36.35 44.96
N ASN A 7 -36.20 -37.34 44.09
CA ASN A 7 -35.51 -37.20 42.78
C ASN A 7 -35.96 -38.35 41.87
N ILE A 8 -36.33 -38.01 40.63
CA ILE A 8 -37.00 -38.81 39.58
C ILE A 8 -35.99 -38.87 38.39
N SER A 9 -35.52 -40.05 37.94
CA SER A 9 -35.89 -40.80 36.69
C SER A 9 -36.24 -39.93 35.47
N LEU A 10 -36.12 -40.30 34.19
CA LEU A 10 -35.49 -41.34 33.36
C LEU A 10 -36.00 -40.98 31.92
N CYS A 11 -35.17 -41.20 30.89
CA CYS A 11 -35.46 -41.38 29.45
C CYS A 11 -36.89 -41.15 28.89
N ALA A 12 -37.01 -40.45 27.73
CA ALA A 12 -37.11 -41.09 26.39
C ALA A 12 -37.63 -40.14 25.27
N LEU A 13 -37.08 -40.33 24.06
CA LEU A 13 -37.66 -40.20 22.70
C LEU A 13 -38.27 -38.86 22.23
N LEU A 14 -37.75 -38.33 21.10
CA LEU A 14 -38.50 -38.14 19.85
C LEU A 14 -37.61 -37.57 18.72
N ALA A 15 -37.70 -38.18 17.54
CA ALA A 15 -37.27 -37.62 16.27
C ALA A 15 -38.48 -37.61 15.33
N VAL A 16 -38.86 -36.44 14.76
CA VAL A 16 -39.49 -36.29 13.42
C VAL A 16 -39.26 -34.84 12.91
N ALA A 17 -38.52 -34.77 11.80
CA ALA A 17 -38.57 -33.92 10.61
C ALA A 17 -39.18 -32.49 10.56
N MET A 18 -38.36 -31.61 9.97
CA MET A 18 -38.59 -30.57 8.95
C MET A 18 -39.27 -29.23 9.30
N GLY A 19 -38.44 -28.18 9.25
CA GLY A 19 -38.81 -26.81 8.91
C GLY A 19 -37.54 -26.06 8.52
N ALA A 20 -37.46 -25.63 7.26
CA ALA A 20 -36.30 -24.95 6.68
C ALA A 20 -35.90 -23.70 7.50
N CYS A 21 -34.62 -23.56 7.78
CA CYS A 21 -34.02 -22.32 8.27
C CYS A 21 -32.67 -22.17 7.57
N GLU A 22 -32.50 -21.04 6.90
CA GLU A 22 -31.31 -20.63 6.17
C GLU A 22 -30.07 -20.80 7.07
N GLU A 23 -29.12 -21.62 6.61
CA GLU A 23 -27.79 -21.70 7.22
C GLU A 23 -27.04 -20.41 6.89
N GLU A 24 -27.01 -19.49 7.84
CA GLU A 24 -26.03 -18.41 7.87
C GLU A 24 -24.63 -19.02 7.76
N ALA A 25 -23.90 -18.57 6.75
CA ALA A 25 -22.49 -18.88 6.57
C ALA A 25 -21.73 -18.46 7.83
N ALA A 26 -21.35 -19.44 8.65
CA ALA A 26 -20.38 -19.25 9.70
C ALA A 26 -19.05 -18.83 9.05
N LEU A 27 -18.77 -17.52 9.09
CA LEU A 27 -17.47 -16.93 8.80
C LEU A 27 -16.41 -17.67 9.62
N VAL A 28 -15.67 -18.56 8.95
CA VAL A 28 -14.45 -19.15 9.50
C VAL A 28 -13.47 -18.00 9.65
N ASN A 29 -13.39 -17.47 10.88
CA ASN A 29 -12.39 -16.50 11.28
C ASN A 29 -11.03 -17.21 11.22
N PRO A 30 -10.14 -16.90 10.27
CA PRO A 30 -8.85 -17.56 10.21
C PRO A 30 -8.09 -17.15 11.47
N SER A 31 -7.77 -18.14 12.32
CA SER A 31 -6.88 -17.94 13.45
C SER A 31 -5.47 -17.63 12.93
N VAL A 32 -5.17 -16.35 12.72
CA VAL A 32 -3.83 -15.84 12.36
C VAL A 32 -3.06 -15.41 13.62
N ALA A 33 -3.26 -16.07 14.76
CA ALA A 33 -2.43 -15.82 15.94
C ALA A 33 -1.08 -16.55 15.77
N HIS A 34 -0.03 -15.80 15.46
CA HIS A 34 1.35 -16.26 15.54
C HIS A 34 2.11 -15.53 16.67
N ASP A 35 3.09 -16.23 17.24
CA ASP A 35 3.72 -15.92 18.53
C ASP A 35 4.20 -14.47 18.71
N LYS A 36 3.90 -13.94 19.91
CA LYS A 36 4.37 -12.70 20.57
C LYS A 36 4.70 -11.53 19.64
N SER A 37 3.64 -10.88 19.17
CA SER A 37 3.59 -9.43 19.01
C SER A 37 4.16 -8.73 20.27
N THR A 38 4.95 -7.67 20.06
CA THR A 38 5.12 -6.60 21.04
C THR A 38 3.73 -6.07 21.35
N GLN A 39 3.17 -6.53 22.48
CA GLN A 39 1.86 -6.18 23.05
C GLN A 39 0.92 -5.47 22.08
N SER A 40 0.02 -6.21 21.44
CA SER A 40 -1.24 -5.63 20.99
C SER A 40 -1.86 -4.91 22.20
N PRO A 41 -2.00 -3.57 22.20
CA PRO A 41 -2.76 -2.89 23.22
C PRO A 41 -4.16 -3.51 23.20
N GLU A 42 -4.74 -3.78 24.37
CA GLU A 42 -6.18 -4.03 24.44
C GLU A 42 -6.86 -2.88 23.70
N GLU A 43 -7.47 -3.15 22.54
CA GLU A 43 -8.28 -2.15 21.85
C GLU A 43 -9.46 -1.83 22.75
N VAL A 44 -9.35 -0.72 23.48
CA VAL A 44 -10.49 -0.08 24.12
C VAL A 44 -11.41 0.32 22.96
N VAL A 45 -12.46 -0.46 22.74
CA VAL A 45 -13.47 -0.13 21.74
C VAL A 45 -14.17 1.14 22.22
N GLU A 46 -13.81 2.27 21.62
CA GLU A 46 -14.45 3.55 21.90
C GLU A 46 -15.97 3.44 21.62
N ALA A 47 -16.78 4.09 22.46
CA ALA A 47 -18.23 4.02 22.33
C ALA A 47 -18.73 4.64 21.00
N ALA A 48 -18.01 5.64 20.51
CA ALA A 48 -18.25 6.33 19.26
C ALA A 48 -16.92 6.73 18.61
N SER A 49 -16.99 7.27 17.40
CA SER A 49 -15.84 7.79 16.66
C SER A 49 -16.29 8.90 15.70
N LEU A 50 -15.48 9.94 15.54
CA LEU A 50 -15.66 10.95 14.50
C LEU A 50 -15.03 10.43 13.20
N GLN A 51 -15.82 10.44 12.13
CA GLN A 51 -15.49 9.80 10.86
C GLN A 51 -15.45 10.82 9.73
N SER A 52 -14.47 10.62 8.84
CA SER A 52 -14.45 11.21 7.50
C SER A 52 -15.25 10.35 6.55
N ALA A 53 -16.12 10.94 5.73
CA ALA A 53 -16.83 10.22 4.68
C ALA A 53 -15.90 9.77 3.54
N SER A 54 -14.86 10.56 3.25
CA SER A 54 -13.88 10.26 2.20
C SER A 54 -12.74 9.32 2.65
N ALA A 55 -12.52 9.18 3.96
CA ALA A 55 -11.57 8.25 4.56
C ALA A 55 -12.09 7.63 5.88
N PRO A 56 -13.16 6.81 5.83
CA PRO A 56 -13.73 6.20 7.04
C PRO A 56 -12.70 5.34 7.77
N GLY A 57 -12.70 5.43 9.10
CA GLY A 57 -11.84 4.70 10.03
C GLY A 57 -10.42 5.24 10.17
N SER A 58 -10.02 6.25 9.39
CA SER A 58 -8.71 6.88 9.51
C SER A 58 -8.69 7.92 10.65
N GLY A 59 -7.74 7.83 11.57
CA GLY A 59 -7.58 8.80 12.66
C GLY A 59 -6.79 10.07 12.28
N LEU A 60 -5.90 9.96 11.29
CA LEU A 60 -5.19 11.10 10.69
C LEU A 60 -5.20 10.98 9.15
N ILE A 61 -5.66 12.03 8.47
CA ILE A 61 -5.88 12.04 7.02
C ILE A 61 -4.99 13.10 6.38
N PHE A 62 -4.21 12.70 5.37
CA PHE A 62 -3.47 13.65 4.54
C PHE A 62 -4.38 14.29 3.49
N ARG A 63 -4.34 15.62 3.39
CA ARG A 63 -5.05 16.40 2.38
C ARG A 63 -4.13 17.46 1.80
N ASP A 64 -4.01 17.47 0.48
CA ASP A 64 -3.28 18.51 -0.23
C ASP A 64 -4.28 19.35 -1.01
N PHE A 65 -4.08 20.66 -1.08
CA PHE A 65 -4.99 21.55 -1.79
C PHE A 65 -4.32 22.84 -2.27
N VAL A 66 -4.89 23.47 -3.31
CA VAL A 66 -4.37 24.74 -3.85
C VAL A 66 -5.09 25.97 -3.30
N VAL A 67 -6.43 25.95 -3.34
CA VAL A 67 -7.27 27.09 -2.92
C VAL A 67 -8.11 26.75 -1.70
N GLN A 68 -8.80 25.61 -1.76
CA GLN A 68 -9.69 25.15 -0.70
C GLN A 68 -9.70 23.62 -0.63
N THR A 69 -9.94 23.07 0.56
CA THR A 69 -10.20 21.65 0.82
C THR A 69 -11.46 21.49 1.66
N GLY A 70 -11.97 20.26 1.76
CA GLY A 70 -13.16 19.95 2.55
C GLY A 70 -13.46 18.46 2.61
N ASP A 71 -14.40 18.10 3.45
CA ASP A 71 -14.89 16.73 3.62
C ASP A 71 -16.30 16.73 4.19
N GLU A 72 -16.97 15.58 4.13
CA GLU A 72 -18.14 15.33 4.96
C GLU A 72 -17.74 14.54 6.21
N LEU A 73 -18.33 14.90 7.33
CA LEU A 73 -18.05 14.34 8.65
C LEU A 73 -19.33 13.74 9.23
N TYR A 74 -19.18 12.66 9.98
CA TYR A 74 -20.26 12.04 10.73
C TYR A 74 -19.72 11.33 11.96
N VAL A 75 -20.60 11.04 12.92
CA VAL A 75 -20.27 10.22 14.10
C VAL A 75 -20.79 8.80 13.88
N GLU A 76 -19.99 7.81 14.24
CA GLU A 76 -20.36 6.40 14.20
C GLU A 76 -20.20 5.75 15.57
N LEU A 77 -21.28 5.12 16.05
CA LEU A 77 -21.31 4.38 17.30
C LEU A 77 -20.88 2.92 17.11
N ALA A 78 -20.22 2.37 18.13
CA ALA A 78 -19.89 0.94 18.20
C ALA A 78 -21.16 0.06 18.24
N LYS A 79 -22.25 0.57 18.83
CA LYS A 79 -23.56 -0.09 18.93
C LYS A 79 -24.68 0.87 18.55
N PRO A 80 -25.85 0.37 18.09
CA PRO A 80 -27.01 1.23 17.84
C PRO A 80 -27.35 2.12 19.05
N ALA A 81 -27.74 3.37 18.78
CA ALA A 81 -28.08 4.34 19.82
C ALA A 81 -29.32 3.89 20.61
N GLU A 82 -29.25 3.98 21.94
CA GLU A 82 -30.37 3.58 22.82
C GLU A 82 -31.51 4.61 22.83
N HIS A 83 -31.19 5.85 22.50
CA HIS A 83 -32.07 7.01 22.39
C HIS A 83 -31.51 7.95 21.31
N ASP A 84 -32.23 9.02 20.96
CA ASP A 84 -31.71 10.03 20.04
C ASP A 84 -30.53 10.75 20.71
N MET A 85 -29.40 10.81 20.03
CA MET A 85 -28.16 11.45 20.52
C MET A 85 -27.79 12.63 19.63
N THR A 86 -27.30 13.71 20.24
CA THR A 86 -26.74 14.87 19.52
C THR A 86 -25.24 14.97 19.75
N PHE A 87 -24.51 15.29 18.69
CA PHE A 87 -23.10 15.64 18.76
C PHE A 87 -22.87 17.00 18.13
N THR A 88 -21.88 17.73 18.64
CA THR A 88 -21.39 18.97 18.02
C THR A 88 -19.96 18.75 17.54
N ILE A 89 -19.75 18.89 16.24
CA ILE A 89 -18.43 18.79 15.61
C ILE A 89 -17.81 20.18 15.50
N GLY A 90 -16.57 20.33 15.97
CA GLY A 90 -15.85 21.60 15.93
C GLY A 90 -14.34 21.43 15.96
N LEU A 91 -13.63 22.54 16.17
CA LEU A 91 -12.19 22.53 16.38
C LEU A 91 -11.85 21.97 17.76
N ASN A 92 -10.83 21.12 17.81
CA ASN A 92 -10.30 20.58 19.05
C ASN A 92 -9.08 21.38 19.51
N ILE A 93 -9.34 22.53 20.12
CA ILE A 93 -8.30 23.47 20.54
C ILE A 93 -8.57 24.09 21.92
N PRO A 94 -7.52 24.48 22.66
CA PRO A 94 -6.11 24.20 22.35
C PRO A 94 -5.78 22.71 22.56
N LEU A 95 -4.92 22.15 21.71
CA LEU A 95 -4.33 20.83 21.98
C LEU A 95 -3.32 20.95 23.11
N SER A 96 -3.36 20.02 24.06
CA SER A 96 -2.36 19.96 25.11
C SER A 96 -0.97 19.61 24.55
N ASN A 97 0.09 20.01 25.26
CA ASN A 97 1.45 19.61 24.92
C ASN A 97 1.65 18.08 24.94
N GLU A 98 0.84 17.36 25.71
CA GLU A 98 0.88 15.89 25.77
C GLU A 98 0.27 15.29 24.49
N GLU A 99 -0.88 15.80 24.04
CA GLU A 99 -1.50 15.38 22.78
C GLU A 99 -0.60 15.65 21.58
N LEU A 100 0.00 16.85 21.50
CA LEU A 100 0.92 17.20 20.40
C LEU A 100 2.16 16.30 20.35
N LYS A 101 2.64 15.81 21.51
CA LYS A 101 3.76 14.86 21.58
C LYS A 101 3.33 13.43 21.25
N ALA A 102 2.10 13.05 21.61
CA ALA A 102 1.58 11.71 21.38
C ALA A 102 1.17 11.48 19.92
N LEU A 103 0.67 12.52 19.23
CA LEU A 103 0.19 12.43 17.84
C LEU A 103 1.24 11.88 16.86
N PRO A 104 2.49 12.40 16.81
CA PRO A 104 3.55 11.83 15.98
C PRO A 104 3.78 10.35 16.19
N ALA A 105 3.84 9.92 17.45
CA ALA A 105 4.09 8.52 17.80
C ALA A 105 2.90 7.61 17.45
N LYS A 106 1.68 8.15 17.49
CA LYS A 106 0.45 7.45 17.09
C LYS A 106 0.29 7.38 15.57
N TYR A 107 0.75 8.40 14.85
CA TYR A 107 0.56 8.56 13.42
C TYR A 107 1.85 8.91 12.71
N TYR A 108 2.44 7.88 12.11
CA TYR A 108 3.41 7.97 11.03
C TYR A 108 4.74 8.64 11.37
N ASN A 109 5.05 8.85 12.66
CA ASN A 109 6.27 9.51 13.13
C ASN A 109 6.51 10.90 12.50
N ILE A 110 5.43 11.62 12.14
CA ILE A 110 5.51 12.95 11.53
C ILE A 110 5.63 14.05 12.58
N PHE A 111 6.32 15.13 12.25
CA PHE A 111 6.34 16.36 13.04
C PHE A 111 5.18 17.28 12.64
N ILE A 112 4.46 17.80 13.63
CA ILE A 112 3.40 18.78 13.43
C ILE A 112 4.05 20.18 13.46
N GLU A 113 4.13 20.81 12.30
CA GLU A 113 4.75 22.14 12.19
C GLU A 113 3.85 23.27 12.68
N ASN A 114 2.58 23.23 12.30
CA ASN A 114 1.60 24.26 12.62
C ASN A 114 0.27 23.61 13.00
N VAL A 115 -0.46 24.20 13.93
CA VAL A 115 -1.83 23.82 14.29
C VAL A 115 -2.75 24.97 13.93
N ILE A 116 -3.90 24.66 13.33
CA ILE A 116 -4.93 25.66 13.04
C ILE A 116 -5.70 25.93 14.34
N GLU A 117 -5.36 27.04 15.00
CA GLU A 117 -6.03 27.50 16.22
C GLU A 117 -7.13 28.54 15.92
N GLU A 118 -6.85 29.52 15.06
CA GLU A 118 -7.79 30.59 14.75
C GLU A 118 -8.03 30.70 13.24
N PRO A 119 -8.85 29.82 12.64
CA PRO A 119 -9.08 29.86 11.20
C PRO A 119 -9.96 31.04 10.75
N GLY A 120 -10.65 31.72 11.67
CA GLY A 120 -11.55 32.82 11.32
C GLY A 120 -12.64 32.37 10.34
N ASP A 121 -12.82 33.14 9.28
CA ASP A 121 -13.76 32.85 8.18
C ASP A 121 -13.24 31.79 7.19
N LYS A 122 -12.00 31.33 7.33
CA LYS A 122 -11.39 30.35 6.43
C LYS A 122 -11.90 28.93 6.65
N LEU A 123 -12.33 28.60 7.87
CA LEU A 123 -12.97 27.33 8.18
C LEU A 123 -14.47 27.52 8.34
N THR A 124 -15.23 26.76 7.58
CA THR A 124 -16.69 26.68 7.71
C THR A 124 -17.09 25.24 8.00
N ILE A 125 -18.03 25.06 8.93
CA ILE A 125 -18.67 23.77 9.20
C ILE A 125 -20.17 24.00 9.08
N THR A 126 -20.82 23.26 8.19
CA THR A 126 -22.26 23.41 7.95
C THR A 126 -23.07 23.04 9.19
N ASN A 127 -24.28 23.61 9.33
CA ASN A 127 -25.19 23.33 10.44
C ASN A 127 -24.56 23.55 11.84
N GLU A 128 -23.57 24.45 11.94
CA GLU A 128 -22.81 24.70 13.18
C GLU A 128 -22.16 23.41 13.74
N GLY A 129 -21.90 22.43 12.88
CA GLY A 129 -21.35 21.12 13.26
C GLY A 129 -22.30 20.19 13.98
N LYS A 130 -23.57 20.56 14.17
CA LYS A 130 -24.56 19.70 14.85
C LYS A 130 -24.93 18.51 13.98
N VAL A 131 -24.83 17.32 14.54
CA VAL A 131 -25.26 16.06 13.94
C VAL A 131 -26.07 15.24 14.94
N THR A 132 -27.01 14.44 14.44
CA THR A 132 -27.89 13.63 15.28
C THR A 132 -27.85 12.16 14.87
N ILE A 133 -27.83 11.26 15.84
CA ILE A 133 -28.03 9.82 15.67
C ILE A 133 -29.40 9.49 16.22
N ALA A 134 -30.31 9.04 15.37
CA ALA A 134 -31.64 8.61 15.83
C ALA A 134 -31.53 7.30 16.62
N LYS A 135 -32.46 7.07 17.54
CA LYS A 135 -32.58 5.82 18.28
C LYS A 135 -32.60 4.63 17.31
N GLY A 136 -31.77 3.63 17.60
CA GLY A 136 -31.64 2.41 16.80
C GLY A 136 -30.68 2.54 15.61
N GLU A 137 -30.21 3.75 15.28
CA GLU A 137 -29.20 3.98 14.25
C GLU A 137 -27.78 3.96 14.84
N ARG A 138 -26.79 3.76 13.97
CA ARG A 138 -25.37 3.81 14.35
C ARG A 138 -24.62 5.03 13.83
N LYS A 139 -25.15 5.68 12.79
CA LYS A 139 -24.47 6.78 12.09
C LYS A 139 -25.31 8.04 12.19
N SER A 140 -24.63 9.16 12.39
CA SER A 140 -25.30 10.45 12.42
C SER A 140 -25.66 10.94 11.03
N THR A 141 -26.47 12.00 10.99
CA THR A 141 -26.48 12.92 9.84
C THR A 141 -25.07 13.41 9.52
N ARG A 142 -24.84 13.87 8.29
CA ARG A 142 -23.54 14.42 7.86
C ARG A 142 -23.52 15.94 7.96
N VAL A 143 -22.34 16.48 8.21
CA VAL A 143 -22.01 17.91 8.02
C VAL A 143 -20.77 18.01 7.15
N SER A 144 -20.68 19.05 6.33
CA SER A 144 -19.47 19.34 5.55
C SER A 144 -18.61 20.36 6.27
N PHE A 145 -17.30 20.20 6.19
CA PHE A 145 -16.38 21.30 6.45
C PHE A 145 -15.70 21.77 5.16
N ALA A 146 -15.32 23.03 5.15
CA ALA A 146 -14.55 23.64 4.07
C ALA A 146 -13.47 24.54 4.69
N LEU A 147 -12.21 24.32 4.30
CA LEU A 147 -11.06 25.10 4.73
C LEU A 147 -10.40 25.76 3.52
N SER A 148 -10.37 27.09 3.50
CA SER A 148 -9.64 27.88 2.51
C SER A 148 -8.19 28.09 2.92
N ARG A 149 -7.33 28.47 1.95
CA ARG A 149 -5.90 28.73 2.16
C ARG A 149 -5.64 29.61 3.39
N MET A 150 -4.88 29.08 4.35
CA MET A 150 -4.42 29.73 5.56
C MET A 150 -3.35 30.77 5.27
N THR A 151 -2.45 30.51 4.33
CA THR A 151 -1.44 31.50 3.91
C THR A 151 -2.02 32.52 2.92
N VAL A 152 -1.63 33.79 3.06
CA VAL A 152 -1.84 34.83 2.04
C VAL A 152 -0.56 35.06 1.22
N ASP A 153 0.58 34.59 1.74
CA ASP A 153 1.89 34.73 1.10
C ASP A 153 2.25 33.47 0.31
N ALA A 154 2.43 33.64 -1.00
CA ALA A 154 2.89 32.58 -1.91
C ALA A 154 4.28 32.02 -1.52
N SER A 155 5.10 32.77 -0.78
CA SER A 155 6.41 32.30 -0.28
C SER A 155 6.30 31.20 0.78
N MET A 156 5.12 31.01 1.37
CA MET A 156 4.81 29.97 2.35
C MET A 156 4.10 28.76 1.74
N SER A 157 4.03 28.67 0.41
CA SER A 157 3.57 27.47 -0.30
C SER A 157 4.30 26.22 0.18
N GLY A 158 3.57 25.11 0.28
CA GLY A 158 4.07 23.85 0.85
C GLY A 158 4.00 23.78 2.38
N SER A 159 3.47 24.79 3.08
CA SER A 159 3.30 24.73 4.54
C SER A 159 2.31 23.64 4.94
N GLN A 160 2.64 22.93 6.03
CA GLN A 160 1.83 21.86 6.58
C GLN A 160 1.12 22.35 7.85
N TYR A 161 -0.17 22.05 7.94
CA TYR A 161 -1.05 22.41 9.05
C TYR A 161 -1.76 21.18 9.58
N LEU A 162 -1.94 21.11 10.90
CA LEU A 162 -2.87 20.21 11.53
C LEU A 162 -4.21 20.92 11.71
N LEU A 163 -5.28 20.34 11.18
CA LEU A 163 -6.65 20.69 11.52
C LEU A 163 -7.19 19.62 12.48
N PRO A 164 -7.22 19.90 13.80
CA PRO A 164 -7.76 18.98 14.78
C PRO A 164 -9.27 19.22 14.94
N LEU A 165 -10.07 18.19 14.66
CA LEU A 165 -11.51 18.21 14.84
C LEU A 165 -11.92 17.29 16.00
N VAL A 166 -13.03 17.63 16.65
CA VAL A 166 -13.63 16.82 17.71
C VAL A 166 -15.13 16.78 17.55
N ALA A 167 -15.73 15.61 17.76
CA ALA A 167 -17.15 15.47 18.05
C ALA A 167 -17.33 15.37 19.55
N MET A 168 -18.18 16.22 20.12
CA MET A 168 -18.53 16.19 21.54
C MET A 168 -19.99 15.79 21.70
N ASP A 169 -20.27 14.81 22.55
CA ASP A 169 -21.63 14.42 22.92
C ASP A 169 -22.21 15.29 24.04
N GLU A 170 -23.46 15.02 24.42
CA GLU A 170 -24.18 15.78 25.46
C GLU A 170 -23.60 15.59 26.88
N ASP A 171 -22.87 14.48 27.11
CA ASP A 171 -22.22 14.15 28.37
C ASP A 171 -20.77 14.71 28.46
N GLY A 172 -20.26 15.27 27.36
CA GLY A 172 -18.93 15.85 27.25
C GLY A 172 -17.83 14.86 26.84
N ASN A 173 -18.19 13.64 26.39
CA ASN A 173 -17.22 12.73 25.79
C ASN A 173 -16.77 13.26 24.43
N GLN A 174 -15.49 13.03 24.10
CA GLN A 174 -14.84 13.62 22.94
C GLN A 174 -14.25 12.54 22.01
N TYR A 175 -14.45 12.73 20.70
CA TYR A 175 -13.97 11.83 19.66
C TYR A 175 -13.22 12.64 18.60
N GLN A 176 -11.91 12.43 18.52
CA GLN A 176 -11.00 13.28 17.74
C GLN A 176 -10.76 12.73 16.32
N LEU A 177 -10.63 13.64 15.36
CA LEU A 177 -10.22 13.34 13.99
C LEU A 177 -9.24 14.42 13.52
N PHE A 178 -8.14 14.00 12.89
CA PHE A 178 -7.09 14.91 12.46
C PHE A 178 -6.95 14.94 10.94
N TYR A 179 -6.77 16.14 10.39
CA TYR A 179 -6.30 16.32 9.03
C TYR A 179 -4.91 16.94 9.04
N SER A 180 -3.97 16.30 8.37
CA SER A 180 -2.67 16.88 8.04
C SER A 180 -2.76 17.49 6.64
N ILE A 181 -2.81 18.81 6.59
CA ILE A 181 -3.17 19.57 5.41
C ILE A 181 -1.92 20.26 4.84
N THR A 182 -1.65 20.06 3.56
CA THR A 182 -0.57 20.74 2.83
C THR A 182 -1.16 21.71 1.82
N GLU A 183 -0.76 22.99 1.91
CA GLU A 183 -1.05 23.96 0.86
C GLU A 183 -0.08 23.81 -0.30
N ARG A 184 -0.59 23.78 -1.53
CA ARG A 184 0.20 23.66 -2.76
C ARG A 184 -0.09 24.82 -3.69
N ASP A 185 0.83 25.09 -4.61
CA ASP A 185 0.57 26.06 -5.68
C ASP A 185 -0.14 25.44 -6.88
N GLU A 186 0.03 24.13 -7.07
CA GLU A 186 -0.47 23.41 -8.23
C GLU A 186 -1.08 22.06 -7.80
N GLU A 187 -2.15 21.67 -8.50
CA GLU A 187 -2.83 20.39 -8.28
C GLU A 187 -1.99 19.22 -8.80
N TYR A 188 -2.23 18.04 -8.22
CA TYR A 188 -1.69 16.81 -8.78
C TYR A 188 -2.26 16.56 -10.16
N GLN A 189 -1.39 16.21 -11.10
CA GLN A 189 -1.80 15.67 -12.38
C GLN A 189 -2.00 14.16 -12.28
N ASP A 190 -2.90 13.64 -13.11
CA ASP A 190 -3.19 12.20 -13.15
C ASP A 190 -1.95 11.38 -13.55
N ARG A 191 -1.79 10.21 -12.92
CA ARG A 191 -0.66 9.28 -13.15
C ARG A 191 -0.54 8.83 -14.60
N THR A 192 -1.63 8.84 -15.37
CA THR A 192 -1.68 8.52 -16.81
C THR A 192 -0.94 9.51 -17.70
N LYS A 193 -0.50 10.65 -17.16
CA LYS A 193 0.39 11.59 -17.88
C LYS A 193 1.78 11.01 -18.13
N LYS A 194 2.23 10.04 -17.31
CA LYS A 194 3.45 9.25 -17.56
C LYS A 194 3.14 8.14 -18.56
N ASP A 195 4.05 7.93 -19.50
CA ASP A 195 4.01 6.82 -20.46
C ASP A 195 4.64 5.51 -19.93
N TYR A 196 5.17 5.53 -18.71
CA TYR A 196 5.68 4.39 -17.96
C TYR A 196 5.03 4.27 -16.57
N LYS A 197 5.23 3.11 -15.94
CA LYS A 197 4.80 2.75 -14.59
C LYS A 197 6.01 2.60 -13.69
N VAL A 198 5.88 3.04 -12.45
CA VAL A 198 6.89 2.81 -11.40
C VAL A 198 6.30 1.88 -10.36
N VAL A 199 6.99 0.78 -10.10
CA VAL A 199 6.72 -0.18 -9.03
C VAL A 199 7.71 0.09 -7.91
N ALA A 200 7.24 0.20 -6.68
CA ALA A 200 8.08 0.25 -5.50
C ALA A 200 7.71 -0.88 -4.55
N TYR A 201 8.70 -1.59 -4.03
CA TYR A 201 8.50 -2.43 -2.87
C TYR A 201 8.61 -1.59 -1.59
N ILE A 202 7.87 -2.00 -0.56
CA ILE A 202 7.97 -1.44 0.78
C ILE A 202 8.09 -2.57 1.79
N ASP A 203 9.25 -2.65 2.42
CA ASP A 203 9.49 -3.52 3.56
C ASP A 203 8.87 -2.94 4.83
N THR A 204 7.76 -3.57 5.28
CA THR A 204 7.02 -3.10 6.44
C THR A 204 7.85 -3.18 7.72
N GLU A 205 8.87 -4.05 7.80
CA GLU A 205 9.70 -4.14 9.01
C GLU A 205 10.44 -2.84 9.36
N VAL A 206 10.57 -1.93 8.38
CA VAL A 206 11.28 -0.66 8.55
C VAL A 206 10.49 0.58 8.11
N MET A 207 9.53 0.43 7.20
CA MET A 207 8.93 1.54 6.48
C MET A 207 7.40 1.44 6.40
N ASN A 208 6.75 2.58 6.65
CA ASN A 208 5.32 2.76 6.43
C ASN A 208 5.02 2.89 4.92
N PRO A 209 4.06 2.12 4.36
CA PRO A 209 3.71 2.16 2.94
C PRO A 209 3.32 3.54 2.40
N LEU A 210 2.81 4.44 3.25
CA LEU A 210 2.38 5.78 2.84
C LEU A 210 3.48 6.64 2.22
N ILE A 211 4.77 6.30 2.43
CA ILE A 211 5.90 6.99 1.80
C ILE A 211 5.86 6.92 0.27
N ALA A 212 5.26 5.86 -0.31
CA ALA A 212 5.17 5.67 -1.75
C ALA A 212 4.36 6.75 -2.48
N ASP A 213 3.49 7.45 -1.74
CA ASP A 213 2.65 8.53 -2.26
C ASP A 213 3.18 9.92 -1.85
N LYS A 214 4.48 10.07 -1.65
CA LYS A 214 5.09 11.32 -1.19
C LYS A 214 6.09 11.92 -2.17
N THR A 215 6.12 11.42 -3.40
CA THR A 215 6.96 11.95 -4.48
C THR A 215 6.15 12.30 -5.71
N THR A 216 6.49 13.43 -6.32
CA THR A 216 5.95 13.87 -7.62
C THR A 216 7.07 14.12 -8.60
N ALA A 217 6.76 14.00 -9.89
CA ALA A 217 7.67 14.24 -10.98
C ALA A 217 7.20 15.36 -11.89
N LYS A 218 8.20 15.99 -12.50
CA LYS A 218 8.09 16.90 -13.63
C LYS A 218 9.01 16.43 -14.74
N LEU A 219 8.52 16.45 -15.97
CA LEU A 219 9.29 16.17 -17.17
C LEU A 219 9.18 17.35 -18.12
N GLU A 220 10.33 17.85 -18.56
CA GLU A 220 10.44 18.92 -19.55
C GLU A 220 11.21 18.42 -20.76
N TYR A 221 10.83 18.87 -21.95
CA TYR A 221 11.61 18.77 -23.17
C TYR A 221 12.24 20.14 -23.47
N LEU A 222 13.56 20.18 -23.50
CA LEU A 222 14.32 21.42 -23.67
C LEU A 222 14.91 21.45 -25.07
N ARG A 223 14.46 22.38 -25.91
CA ARG A 223 14.99 22.61 -27.27
C ARG A 223 16.22 23.50 -27.23
N SER A 224 16.27 24.40 -26.26
CA SER A 224 17.43 25.23 -25.94
C SER A 224 17.35 25.69 -24.48
N ARG A 225 18.35 26.43 -24.00
CA ARG A 225 18.33 27.01 -22.65
C ARG A 225 17.11 27.90 -22.36
N ARG A 226 16.52 28.52 -23.39
CA ARG A 226 15.37 29.45 -23.24
C ARG A 226 14.06 28.90 -23.79
N ASP A 227 14.10 27.76 -24.46
CA ASP A 227 12.95 27.14 -25.12
C ASP A 227 12.73 25.76 -24.51
N ARG A 228 11.68 25.66 -23.68
CA ARG A 228 11.31 24.48 -22.91
C ARG A 228 9.81 24.24 -23.00
N GLU A 229 9.46 22.97 -23.03
CA GLU A 229 8.09 22.46 -23.07
C GLU A 229 7.89 21.54 -21.87
N THR A 230 6.98 21.90 -20.96
CA THR A 230 6.58 21.00 -19.86
C THR A 230 5.68 19.91 -20.43
N ILE A 231 6.12 18.66 -20.34
CA ILE A 231 5.32 17.50 -20.77
C ILE A 231 4.27 17.18 -19.70
N TYR A 232 4.72 17.13 -18.45
CA TYR A 232 3.88 17.02 -17.27
C TYR A 232 4.61 17.57 -16.04
N GLU A 233 3.85 17.97 -15.02
CA GLU A 233 4.37 18.34 -13.70
C GLU A 233 3.40 17.96 -12.60
N ASN A 234 3.90 17.84 -11.37
CA ASN A 234 3.14 17.36 -10.20
C ASN A 234 2.43 16.00 -10.44
N VAL A 235 3.02 15.12 -11.26
CA VAL A 235 2.48 13.77 -11.43
C VAL A 235 3.08 12.86 -10.35
N PRO A 236 2.27 12.16 -9.53
CA PRO A 236 2.80 11.23 -8.55
C PRO A 236 3.70 10.13 -9.16
N VAL A 237 4.83 9.81 -8.51
CA VAL A 237 5.86 8.95 -9.12
C VAL A 237 5.50 7.47 -9.12
N VAL A 238 5.10 6.89 -7.97
CA VAL A 238 4.95 5.44 -7.79
C VAL A 238 3.53 4.97 -8.10
N ASP A 239 3.32 4.09 -9.07
CA ASP A 239 1.98 3.63 -9.49
C ASP A 239 1.53 2.36 -8.77
N ILE A 240 2.48 1.47 -8.46
CA ILE A 240 2.22 0.17 -7.85
C ILE A 240 3.12 0.03 -6.62
N VAL A 241 2.54 -0.40 -5.50
CA VAL A 241 3.25 -0.66 -4.25
C VAL A 241 3.14 -2.13 -3.91
N ASN A 242 4.28 -2.80 -3.82
CA ASN A 242 4.39 -4.16 -3.32
C ASN A 242 4.73 -4.12 -1.82
N VAL A 243 3.73 -4.25 -0.95
CA VAL A 243 3.95 -4.32 0.49
C VAL A 243 4.44 -5.71 0.88
N ARG A 244 5.52 -5.78 1.66
CA ARG A 244 6.18 -7.03 2.02
C ARG A 244 6.54 -7.06 3.51
N LYS A 245 6.58 -8.22 4.17
CA LYS A 245 6.60 -9.57 3.57
C LYS A 245 5.41 -10.44 3.97
N ALA A 246 4.71 -10.97 2.98
CA ALA A 246 3.93 -12.20 3.13
C ALA A 246 4.79 -13.39 2.67
N LEU A 247 4.55 -14.56 3.26
CA LEU A 247 5.40 -15.74 3.10
C LEU A 247 4.55 -16.97 2.75
N LEU A 248 4.96 -17.71 1.72
CA LEU A 248 4.52 -19.08 1.50
C LEU A 248 5.34 -20.00 2.40
N GLY A 249 4.70 -20.47 3.48
CA GLY A 249 5.30 -21.43 4.40
C GLY A 249 4.66 -22.81 4.33
N TYR A 250 5.13 -23.68 5.21
CA TYR A 250 4.57 -25.00 5.45
C TYR A 250 4.43 -25.22 6.96
N ASP A 251 3.26 -25.67 7.38
CA ASP A 251 3.03 -26.16 8.74
C ASP A 251 3.16 -27.68 8.74
N ALA A 252 4.22 -28.17 9.36
CA ALA A 252 4.50 -29.59 9.47
C ALA A 252 3.47 -30.34 10.31
N SER A 253 2.79 -29.68 11.25
CA SER A 253 1.82 -30.31 12.14
C SER A 253 0.52 -30.66 11.41
N SER A 254 0.00 -29.72 10.63
CA SER A 254 -1.18 -29.92 9.77
C SER A 254 -0.83 -30.44 8.36
N ARG A 255 0.47 -30.51 8.02
CA ARG A 255 1.00 -30.86 6.69
C ARG A 255 0.42 -30.00 5.56
N ARG A 256 0.22 -28.71 5.86
CA ARG A 256 -0.48 -27.76 4.99
C ARG A 256 0.46 -26.63 4.59
N VAL A 257 0.35 -26.18 3.34
CA VAL A 257 0.97 -24.92 2.92
C VAL A 257 0.18 -23.76 3.48
N ILE A 258 0.86 -22.74 3.97
CA ILE A 258 0.20 -21.64 4.67
C ILE A 258 0.73 -20.29 4.22
N LEU A 259 -0.19 -19.36 3.98
CA LEU A 259 0.13 -17.94 3.84
C LEU A 259 0.39 -17.38 5.24
N LYS A 260 1.65 -17.00 5.49
CA LYS A 260 2.11 -16.38 6.73
C LYS A 260 2.45 -14.92 6.49
N TYR A 261 2.44 -14.14 7.56
CA TYR A 261 2.90 -12.76 7.57
C TYR A 261 4.04 -12.63 8.58
N THR A 262 4.96 -11.69 8.35
CA THR A 262 5.79 -11.19 9.46
C THR A 262 4.88 -10.42 10.44
N PRO A 263 5.25 -10.29 11.73
CA PRO A 263 4.44 -9.54 12.69
C PRO A 263 4.14 -8.11 12.22
N ASP A 264 5.11 -7.50 11.53
CA ASP A 264 5.01 -6.16 10.98
C ASP A 264 4.03 -6.05 9.82
N MET A 265 4.10 -7.00 8.88
CA MET A 265 3.14 -7.07 7.77
C MET A 265 1.72 -7.35 8.31
N GLU A 266 1.60 -8.22 9.32
CA GLU A 266 0.30 -8.52 9.94
C GLU A 266 -0.31 -7.27 10.60
N TYR A 267 0.50 -6.48 11.31
CA TYR A 267 0.05 -5.22 11.89
C TYR A 267 -0.47 -4.27 10.81
N VAL A 268 0.30 -4.06 9.74
CA VAL A 268 -0.07 -3.19 8.62
C VAL A 268 -1.38 -3.64 7.94
N LEU A 269 -1.58 -4.96 7.77
CA LEU A 269 -2.82 -5.51 7.18
C LEU A 269 -4.02 -5.34 8.12
N LYS A 270 -3.87 -5.62 9.42
CA LYS A 270 -4.94 -5.40 10.41
C LYS A 270 -5.34 -3.93 10.51
N HIS A 271 -4.38 -3.02 10.33
CA HIS A 271 -4.60 -1.57 10.29
C HIS A 271 -4.65 -1.03 8.85
N ASN A 272 -5.16 -1.81 7.89
CA ASN A 272 -5.16 -1.43 6.45
C ASN A 272 -5.84 -0.09 6.18
N VAL A 273 -6.85 0.32 6.96
CA VAL A 273 -7.52 1.62 6.84
C VAL A 273 -6.55 2.79 7.05
N GLN A 274 -5.54 2.60 7.91
CA GLN A 274 -4.51 3.57 8.23
C GLN A 274 -3.34 3.51 7.22
N TYR A 275 -2.88 2.31 6.86
CA TYR A 275 -1.61 2.17 6.11
C TYR A 275 -1.75 1.86 4.61
N ILE A 276 -2.89 1.31 4.16
CA ILE A 276 -3.09 0.83 2.79
C ILE A 276 -4.16 1.63 2.05
N GLN A 277 -5.34 1.80 2.65
CA GLN A 277 -6.45 2.49 1.99
C GLN A 277 -6.14 3.94 1.57
N PRO A 278 -5.31 4.73 2.27
CA PRO A 278 -4.93 6.04 1.77
C PRO A 278 -4.20 5.99 0.42
N LEU A 279 -3.31 5.00 0.21
CA LEU A 279 -2.63 4.80 -1.08
C LEU A 279 -3.63 4.50 -2.20
N ARG A 280 -4.58 3.61 -1.93
CA ARG A 280 -5.60 3.19 -2.90
C ARG A 280 -6.53 4.34 -3.28
N ARG A 281 -6.96 5.15 -2.30
CA ARG A 281 -7.75 6.36 -2.52
C ARG A 281 -7.01 7.39 -3.38
N ASN A 282 -5.68 7.44 -3.26
CA ASN A 282 -4.81 8.31 -4.07
C ASN A 282 -4.38 7.68 -5.40
N GLY A 283 -5.03 6.56 -5.80
CA GLY A 283 -4.91 5.96 -7.13
C GLY A 283 -3.73 5.00 -7.30
N LEU A 284 -2.99 4.66 -6.25
CA LEU A 284 -1.98 3.60 -6.32
C LEU A 284 -2.65 2.23 -6.31
N LYS A 285 -2.01 1.25 -6.95
CA LYS A 285 -2.34 -0.16 -6.79
C LYS A 285 -1.48 -0.76 -5.69
N VAL A 286 -2.09 -1.34 -4.66
CA VAL A 286 -1.37 -1.99 -3.56
C VAL A 286 -1.46 -3.51 -3.70
N CYS A 287 -0.32 -4.15 -3.91
CA CYS A 287 -0.18 -5.59 -4.05
C CYS A 287 0.50 -6.21 -2.84
N LEU A 288 0.03 -7.39 -2.41
CA LEU A 288 0.70 -8.20 -1.41
C LEU A 288 1.88 -8.94 -2.06
N SER A 289 3.10 -8.65 -1.62
CA SER A 289 4.30 -9.36 -2.06
C SER A 289 4.47 -10.65 -1.27
N ILE A 290 4.34 -11.78 -1.97
CA ILE A 290 4.52 -13.12 -1.40
C ILE A 290 5.91 -13.63 -1.76
N GLU A 291 6.68 -13.97 -0.74
CA GLU A 291 8.01 -14.56 -0.81
C GLU A 291 8.01 -15.99 -0.24
N GLY A 292 9.11 -16.73 -0.37
CA GLY A 292 9.26 -18.04 0.24
C GLY A 292 9.52 -17.95 1.75
N GLY A 293 8.87 -18.81 2.53
CA GLY A 293 8.95 -18.84 3.99
C GLY A 293 10.10 -19.67 4.56
N GLY A 294 11.12 -20.01 3.76
CA GLY A 294 12.28 -20.78 4.20
C GLY A 294 11.96 -22.20 4.64
N THR A 295 10.94 -22.84 4.11
CA THR A 295 10.50 -24.19 4.56
C THR A 295 10.93 -25.34 3.65
N GLY A 296 11.58 -25.05 2.52
CA GLY A 296 11.82 -26.01 1.45
C GLY A 296 10.64 -26.19 0.50
N ILE A 297 9.49 -25.58 0.81
CA ILE A 297 8.31 -25.52 -0.06
C ILE A 297 8.15 -24.07 -0.53
N GLY A 298 7.93 -23.90 -1.84
CA GLY A 298 7.82 -22.62 -2.53
C GLY A 298 7.08 -22.77 -3.86
N PHE A 299 7.00 -21.70 -4.64
CA PHE A 299 6.16 -21.65 -5.85
C PHE A 299 6.50 -22.71 -6.90
N ALA A 300 7.76 -23.15 -6.97
CA ALA A 300 8.26 -24.10 -7.96
C ALA A 300 8.16 -25.59 -7.55
N ASN A 301 7.58 -25.93 -6.40
CA ASN A 301 7.46 -27.33 -5.97
C ASN A 301 6.18 -27.70 -5.21
N LEU A 302 5.09 -26.92 -5.40
CA LEU A 302 3.76 -27.25 -4.89
C LEU A 302 3.11 -28.39 -5.67
N THR A 303 2.29 -29.16 -4.97
CA THR A 303 1.33 -30.12 -5.55
C THR A 303 0.01 -29.42 -5.87
N ASP A 304 -0.80 -29.99 -6.79
CA ASP A 304 -2.09 -29.40 -7.15
C ASP A 304 -3.03 -29.15 -5.94
N PRO A 305 -3.16 -30.05 -4.95
CA PRO A 305 -3.95 -29.76 -3.75
C PRO A 305 -3.40 -28.60 -2.91
N GLN A 306 -2.07 -28.47 -2.82
CA GLN A 306 -1.42 -27.35 -2.13
C GLN A 306 -1.66 -26.02 -2.87
N ILE A 307 -1.63 -26.03 -4.21
CA ILE A 307 -1.96 -24.84 -5.01
C ILE A 307 -3.39 -24.39 -4.74
N ILE A 308 -4.37 -25.31 -4.82
CA ILE A 308 -5.79 -24.99 -4.58
C ILE A 308 -5.97 -24.38 -3.18
N ASP A 309 -5.37 -25.00 -2.17
CA ASP A 309 -5.48 -24.55 -0.79
C ASP A 309 -4.79 -23.20 -0.53
N PHE A 310 -3.59 -23.00 -1.10
CA PHE A 310 -2.87 -21.74 -0.98
C PHE A 310 -3.61 -20.59 -1.70
N VAL A 311 -4.13 -20.84 -2.90
CA VAL A 311 -4.93 -19.85 -3.66
C VAL A 311 -6.16 -19.41 -2.86
N ALA A 312 -6.84 -20.33 -2.17
CA ALA A 312 -7.97 -20.00 -1.30
C ALA A 312 -7.56 -19.08 -0.14
N GLN A 313 -6.42 -19.34 0.50
CA GLN A 313 -5.88 -18.48 1.56
C GLN A 313 -5.53 -17.08 1.05
N VAL A 314 -4.88 -16.99 -0.12
CA VAL A 314 -4.53 -15.71 -0.73
C VAL A 314 -5.77 -14.91 -1.13
N LYS A 315 -6.80 -15.57 -1.67
CA LYS A 315 -8.09 -14.93 -1.99
C LYS A 315 -8.73 -14.29 -0.77
N VAL A 316 -8.80 -15.02 0.34
CA VAL A 316 -9.32 -14.50 1.61
C VAL A 316 -8.52 -13.27 2.05
N ALA A 317 -7.19 -13.30 1.95
CA ALA A 317 -6.36 -12.15 2.33
C ALA A 317 -6.62 -10.91 1.46
N VAL A 318 -6.71 -11.09 0.13
CA VAL A 318 -6.99 -10.00 -0.81
C VAL A 318 -8.35 -9.37 -0.56
N GLU A 319 -9.39 -10.17 -0.32
CA GLU A 319 -10.74 -9.71 -0.04
C GLU A 319 -10.83 -9.02 1.33
N LEU A 320 -10.27 -9.62 2.38
CA LEU A 320 -10.32 -9.12 3.75
C LEU A 320 -9.62 -7.76 3.90
N PHE A 321 -8.43 -7.64 3.32
CA PHE A 321 -7.62 -6.42 3.42
C PHE A 321 -7.85 -5.45 2.25
N GLN A 322 -8.76 -5.79 1.33
CA GLN A 322 -9.13 -5.00 0.17
C GLN A 322 -7.90 -4.55 -0.63
N LEU A 323 -7.09 -5.51 -1.04
CA LEU A 323 -5.88 -5.27 -1.82
C LEU A 323 -6.21 -5.21 -3.31
N ASP A 324 -5.38 -4.51 -4.10
CA ASP A 324 -5.56 -4.44 -5.55
C ASP A 324 -4.90 -5.61 -6.29
N GLY A 325 -4.02 -6.36 -5.64
CA GLY A 325 -3.25 -7.40 -6.31
C GLY A 325 -2.32 -8.23 -5.46
N ILE A 326 -1.59 -9.08 -6.16
CA ILE A 326 -0.57 -9.99 -5.64
C ILE A 326 0.69 -9.83 -6.48
N HIS A 327 1.83 -9.85 -5.80
CA HIS A 327 3.14 -9.95 -6.42
C HIS A 327 3.82 -11.24 -5.98
N LEU A 328 4.25 -12.06 -6.95
CA LEU A 328 4.94 -13.32 -6.69
C LEU A 328 6.44 -13.14 -6.86
N ARG A 329 7.20 -13.41 -5.79
CA ARG A 329 8.65 -13.26 -5.74
C ARG A 329 9.31 -14.49 -5.14
N ASP A 330 9.83 -15.39 -5.98
CA ASP A 330 10.38 -16.68 -5.52
C ASP A 330 11.76 -16.55 -4.86
N GLU A 331 11.82 -15.79 -3.78
CA GLU A 331 13.03 -15.63 -2.96
C GLU A 331 12.80 -16.25 -1.58
N GLY A 332 13.81 -16.93 -1.05
CA GLY A 332 13.79 -17.42 0.32
C GLY A 332 13.00 -18.71 0.57
N ALA A 333 12.58 -19.46 -0.46
CA ALA A 333 11.86 -20.72 -0.26
C ALA A 333 12.71 -21.81 0.45
N GLY A 334 14.03 -21.84 0.18
CA GLY A 334 14.97 -22.82 0.75
C GLY A 334 14.92 -24.19 0.07
N TYR A 335 14.83 -24.22 -1.25
CA TYR A 335 14.71 -25.44 -2.08
C TYR A 335 15.88 -26.43 -1.94
N ASP A 336 17.01 -26.00 -1.37
CA ASP A 336 18.23 -26.78 -1.15
C ASP A 336 18.21 -27.60 0.15
N LYS A 337 17.17 -27.47 0.97
CA LYS A 337 17.03 -28.24 2.22
C LYS A 337 16.91 -29.74 1.93
N ALA A 338 17.50 -30.56 2.80
CA ALA A 338 17.67 -32.01 2.60
C ALA A 338 16.36 -32.81 2.36
N GLU A 339 15.20 -32.28 2.77
CA GLU A 339 13.88 -32.91 2.61
C GLU A 339 12.93 -32.08 1.72
N ALA A 340 13.43 -31.01 1.08
CA ALA A 340 12.63 -30.19 0.19
C ALA A 340 12.22 -31.01 -1.06
N PRO A 341 10.94 -30.92 -1.48
CA PRO A 341 10.53 -31.46 -2.77
C PRO A 341 11.34 -30.84 -3.91
N THR A 342 11.66 -31.64 -4.92
CA THR A 342 12.41 -31.15 -6.08
C THR A 342 11.62 -30.06 -6.82
N VAL A 343 12.32 -28.97 -7.16
CA VAL A 343 11.77 -27.93 -8.03
C VAL A 343 11.39 -28.51 -9.39
N ASN A 344 10.28 -28.06 -9.96
CA ASN A 344 9.81 -28.51 -11.25
C ASN A 344 9.27 -27.34 -12.09
N GLU A 345 9.16 -27.55 -13.39
CA GLU A 345 8.81 -26.50 -14.35
C GLU A 345 7.30 -26.19 -14.40
N THR A 346 6.45 -26.97 -13.72
CA THR A 346 4.98 -26.91 -13.88
C THR A 346 4.26 -26.29 -12.69
N SER A 347 4.81 -26.42 -11.48
CA SER A 347 4.19 -25.92 -10.24
C SER A 347 3.93 -24.42 -10.29
N TYR A 348 4.92 -23.63 -10.68
CA TYR A 348 4.79 -22.17 -10.68
C TYR A 348 3.80 -21.67 -11.75
N PRO A 349 3.85 -22.15 -13.01
CA PRO A 349 2.79 -21.87 -13.99
C PRO A 349 1.38 -22.26 -13.53
N LYS A 350 1.22 -23.43 -12.87
CA LYS A 350 -0.08 -23.86 -12.32
C LYS A 350 -0.58 -22.93 -11.22
N LEU A 351 0.30 -22.51 -10.32
CA LEU A 351 -0.03 -21.55 -9.27
C LEU A 351 -0.51 -20.22 -9.87
N ILE A 352 0.24 -19.67 -10.82
CA ILE A 352 -0.10 -18.41 -11.51
C ILE A 352 -1.46 -18.50 -12.18
N LYS A 353 -1.71 -19.58 -12.94
CA LYS A 353 -3.00 -19.82 -13.57
C LYS A 353 -4.14 -19.91 -12.55
N ALA A 354 -3.95 -20.67 -11.48
CA ALA A 354 -4.97 -20.86 -10.45
C ALA A 354 -5.29 -19.55 -9.70
N LEU A 355 -4.28 -18.71 -9.42
CA LEU A 355 -4.49 -17.38 -8.84
C LEU A 355 -5.33 -16.50 -9.77
N ARG A 356 -4.98 -16.41 -11.06
CA ARG A 356 -5.75 -15.63 -12.04
C ARG A 356 -7.18 -16.13 -12.20
N GLU A 357 -7.40 -17.44 -12.23
CA GLU A 357 -8.75 -18.00 -12.35
C GLU A 357 -9.61 -17.75 -11.11
N ALA A 358 -9.01 -17.80 -9.91
CA ALA A 358 -9.73 -17.56 -8.67
C ALA A 358 -10.04 -16.07 -8.41
N MET A 359 -9.20 -15.17 -8.96
CA MET A 359 -9.25 -13.72 -8.78
C MET A 359 -8.95 -13.02 -10.12
N PRO A 360 -9.90 -12.98 -11.07
CA PRO A 360 -9.64 -12.45 -12.41
C PRO A 360 -9.40 -10.94 -12.45
N ASP A 361 -9.99 -10.19 -11.52
CA ASP A 361 -10.04 -8.72 -11.55
C ASP A 361 -8.87 -8.03 -10.81
N ILE A 362 -8.00 -8.81 -10.16
CA ILE A 362 -6.87 -8.25 -9.41
C ILE A 362 -5.65 -8.09 -10.30
N MET A 363 -4.72 -7.22 -9.89
CA MET A 363 -3.40 -7.16 -10.47
C MET A 363 -2.58 -8.39 -10.02
N LEU A 364 -2.02 -9.15 -10.96
CA LEU A 364 -1.11 -10.28 -10.70
C LEU A 364 0.21 -10.01 -11.39
N THR A 365 1.27 -9.86 -10.59
CA THR A 365 2.60 -9.52 -11.08
C THR A 365 3.66 -10.52 -10.64
N LEU A 366 4.76 -10.58 -11.38
CA LEU A 366 5.79 -11.60 -11.23
C LEU A 366 7.21 -10.98 -11.21
N ALA A 367 8.01 -11.36 -10.23
CA ALA A 367 9.46 -11.16 -10.28
C ALA A 367 10.11 -12.26 -11.13
N ASP A 368 10.71 -11.86 -12.24
CA ASP A 368 11.46 -12.73 -13.14
C ASP A 368 12.89 -12.91 -12.60
N ASP A 369 13.11 -14.01 -11.88
CA ASP A 369 14.39 -14.38 -11.24
C ASP A 369 15.38 -15.06 -12.19
N GLY A 370 14.90 -15.70 -13.26
CA GLY A 370 15.67 -16.50 -14.22
C GLY A 370 16.26 -17.77 -13.65
N GLY A 371 15.86 -18.14 -12.44
CA GLY A 371 16.06 -19.45 -11.87
C GLY A 371 14.78 -20.24 -12.04
N THR A 372 13.80 -19.96 -11.18
CA THR A 372 12.50 -20.66 -11.17
C THR A 372 11.59 -20.24 -12.32
N THR A 373 11.83 -19.06 -12.89
CA THR A 373 11.10 -18.51 -14.04
C THR A 373 11.75 -18.82 -15.39
N ALA A 374 12.97 -19.39 -15.42
CA ALA A 374 13.74 -19.62 -16.65
C ALA A 374 13.00 -20.45 -17.71
N THR A 375 12.17 -21.38 -17.27
CA THR A 375 11.45 -22.34 -18.12
C THR A 375 10.08 -21.83 -18.55
N MET A 376 9.68 -20.63 -18.12
CA MET A 376 8.44 -19.95 -18.53
C MET A 376 8.54 -19.29 -19.91
N ASN A 377 9.67 -19.44 -20.60
CA ASN A 377 9.88 -18.96 -21.97
C ASN A 377 9.11 -19.74 -23.05
N LYS A 378 8.39 -20.79 -22.65
CA LYS A 378 7.47 -21.58 -23.45
C LYS A 378 6.30 -22.03 -22.56
N GLY A 379 5.25 -22.56 -23.19
CA GLY A 379 4.14 -23.15 -22.44
C GLY A 379 4.56 -24.39 -21.65
N GLN A 380 4.06 -24.52 -20.42
CA GLN A 380 4.27 -25.66 -19.55
C GLN A 380 2.94 -26.36 -19.28
N GLU A 381 2.80 -27.61 -19.71
CA GLU A 381 1.50 -28.34 -19.70
C GLU A 381 0.34 -27.54 -20.34
N GLY A 382 0.64 -26.79 -21.41
CA GLY A 382 -0.34 -25.93 -22.09
C GLY A 382 -0.60 -24.58 -21.43
N ILE A 383 0.06 -24.27 -20.30
CA ILE A 383 -0.04 -22.98 -19.61
C ILE A 383 1.02 -22.03 -20.17
N VAL A 384 0.58 -20.95 -20.82
CA VAL A 384 1.42 -19.84 -21.26
C VAL A 384 1.32 -18.74 -20.20
N VAL A 385 2.38 -18.56 -19.40
CA VAL A 385 2.35 -17.72 -18.19
C VAL A 385 1.94 -16.27 -18.48
N GLY A 386 2.43 -15.68 -19.57
CA GLY A 386 2.13 -14.29 -19.94
C GLY A 386 0.67 -13.99 -20.26
N ASP A 387 -0.17 -15.02 -20.43
CA ASP A 387 -1.62 -14.88 -20.60
C ASP A 387 -2.35 -14.67 -19.25
N TYR A 388 -1.69 -14.96 -18.13
CA TYR A 388 -2.28 -14.92 -16.79
C TYR A 388 -1.73 -13.79 -15.91
N ILE A 389 -0.63 -13.15 -16.28
CA ILE A 389 0.00 -12.07 -15.50
C ILE A 389 -0.09 -10.71 -16.20
N ASP A 390 -0.24 -9.66 -15.40
CA ASP A 390 -0.38 -8.29 -15.91
C ASP A 390 0.98 -7.69 -16.25
N LEU A 391 1.94 -7.80 -15.33
CA LEU A 391 3.29 -7.29 -15.47
C LEU A 391 4.31 -8.29 -14.90
N ALA A 392 5.49 -8.32 -15.48
CA ALA A 392 6.65 -8.96 -14.89
C ALA A 392 7.86 -8.03 -14.95
N TRP A 393 8.88 -8.28 -14.15
CA TRP A 393 10.13 -7.52 -14.23
C TRP A 393 11.30 -8.33 -13.74
N ASN A 394 12.47 -7.99 -14.25
CA ASN A 394 13.72 -8.58 -13.78
C ASN A 394 14.02 -8.15 -12.33
N VAL A 395 14.72 -9.02 -11.59
CA VAL A 395 15.26 -8.70 -10.25
C VAL A 395 16.79 -8.60 -10.24
N ILE A 396 17.40 -8.35 -11.40
CA ILE A 396 18.83 -8.02 -11.50
C ILE A 396 18.96 -6.52 -11.21
N TRP A 397 19.01 -6.20 -9.92
CA TRP A 397 19.08 -4.82 -9.46
C TRP A 397 20.30 -4.07 -9.99
N ASP A 398 20.14 -2.77 -10.20
CA ASP A 398 21.17 -1.85 -10.67
C ASP A 398 21.66 -2.15 -12.10
N SER A 399 20.96 -3.00 -12.87
CA SER A 399 21.28 -3.30 -14.27
C SER A 399 20.02 -3.30 -15.15
N PRO A 400 20.09 -2.76 -16.38
CA PRO A 400 19.05 -2.96 -17.36
C PRO A 400 19.14 -4.39 -17.93
N VAL A 401 17.98 -5.02 -18.14
CA VAL A 401 17.86 -6.37 -18.70
C VAL A 401 16.81 -6.37 -19.80
N ASN A 402 17.21 -6.76 -21.01
CA ASN A 402 16.27 -7.03 -22.11
C ASN A 402 16.19 -8.53 -22.42
N PRO A 403 15.10 -9.22 -22.06
CA PRO A 403 14.91 -10.63 -22.42
C PRO A 403 14.81 -10.88 -23.93
N TRP A 404 14.42 -9.89 -24.73
CA TRP A 404 14.28 -10.01 -26.18
C TRP A 404 15.55 -9.68 -26.97
N ALA A 405 16.62 -9.23 -26.30
CA ALA A 405 17.88 -8.94 -26.98
C ALA A 405 18.57 -10.21 -27.47
N ASP A 406 19.24 -10.11 -28.62
CA ASP A 406 20.06 -11.20 -29.16
C ASP A 406 21.17 -11.55 -28.17
N GLY A 407 21.31 -12.84 -27.87
CA GLY A 407 22.30 -13.32 -26.90
C GLY A 407 21.95 -13.10 -25.43
N SER A 408 20.78 -12.54 -25.10
CA SER A 408 20.35 -12.35 -23.71
C SER A 408 20.31 -13.68 -22.94
N GLU A 409 20.89 -13.70 -21.74
CA GLU A 409 20.81 -14.83 -20.80
C GLU A 409 19.39 -14.98 -20.24
N ARG A 410 18.63 -13.89 -20.20
CA ARG A 410 17.20 -13.92 -19.87
C ARG A 410 16.39 -14.16 -21.13
N LYS A 411 15.43 -15.09 -21.08
CA LYS A 411 14.49 -15.31 -22.18
C LYS A 411 13.13 -14.70 -21.83
N PRO A 412 12.37 -14.19 -22.83
CA PRO A 412 11.06 -13.62 -22.55
C PRO A 412 10.12 -14.69 -22.01
N ILE A 413 9.30 -14.33 -21.02
CA ILE A 413 8.18 -15.15 -20.58
C ILE A 413 7.21 -15.31 -21.76
N ALA A 414 6.81 -16.55 -22.07
CA ALA A 414 5.91 -16.83 -23.17
C ALA A 414 4.57 -16.12 -22.97
N GLY A 415 4.04 -15.52 -24.05
CA GLY A 415 2.81 -14.71 -24.03
C GLY A 415 2.99 -13.27 -23.55
N MET A 416 4.15 -12.92 -22.97
CA MET A 416 4.43 -11.55 -22.53
C MET A 416 4.77 -10.62 -23.72
N THR A 417 4.39 -9.35 -23.62
CA THR A 417 4.83 -8.30 -24.56
C THR A 417 5.88 -7.40 -23.91
N LYS A 418 6.66 -6.67 -24.73
CA LYS A 418 7.72 -5.77 -24.25
C LYS A 418 7.19 -4.67 -23.31
N GLU A 419 5.96 -4.20 -23.51
CA GLU A 419 5.34 -3.14 -22.72
C GLU A 419 4.93 -3.60 -21.32
N ARG A 420 4.68 -4.91 -21.16
CA ARG A 420 4.30 -5.52 -19.88
C ARG A 420 5.50 -6.03 -19.06
N TYR A 421 6.72 -5.78 -19.55
CA TYR A 421 7.95 -6.23 -18.89
C TYR A 421 8.81 -5.06 -18.39
N GLY A 422 9.22 -5.10 -17.13
CA GLY A 422 10.14 -4.15 -16.52
C GLY A 422 11.59 -4.56 -16.68
N GLY A 423 12.29 -3.87 -17.58
CA GLY A 423 13.72 -4.09 -17.84
C GLY A 423 14.66 -3.32 -16.92
N ILE A 424 14.15 -2.38 -16.12
CA ILE A 424 14.99 -1.52 -15.25
C ILE A 424 14.56 -1.72 -13.79
N ALA A 425 15.50 -2.21 -12.99
CA ALA A 425 15.33 -2.46 -11.56
C ALA A 425 16.47 -1.77 -10.79
N LEU A 426 16.14 -0.99 -9.76
CA LEU A 426 17.09 -0.09 -9.09
C LEU A 426 17.06 -0.24 -7.57
N TYR A 427 18.24 -0.22 -6.94
CA TYR A 427 18.35 0.12 -5.53
C TYR A 427 18.45 1.62 -5.33
N ILE A 428 17.53 2.19 -4.54
CA ILE A 428 17.72 3.52 -3.95
C ILE A 428 18.49 3.31 -2.64
N LYS A 429 19.82 3.49 -2.72
CA LYS A 429 20.76 3.27 -1.61
C LYS A 429 21.89 4.28 -1.66
N GLU A 430 22.63 4.36 -0.55
CA GLU A 430 23.92 5.05 -0.52
C GLU A 430 24.84 4.44 -1.59
N ARG A 431 25.49 5.30 -2.36
CA ARG A 431 26.46 4.91 -3.38
C ARG A 431 27.83 5.40 -2.98
N THR A 432 28.84 4.56 -3.15
CA THR A 432 30.22 4.92 -2.77
C THR A 432 30.85 5.81 -3.84
N PRO A 433 32.00 6.44 -3.58
CA PRO A 433 32.74 7.15 -4.61
C PRO A 433 33.16 6.27 -5.81
N GLU A 434 33.25 4.94 -5.65
CA GLU A 434 33.50 4.03 -6.76
C GLU A 434 32.30 3.91 -7.72
N ASP A 435 31.09 4.22 -7.25
CA ASP A 435 29.87 4.26 -8.06
C ASP A 435 29.70 5.59 -8.82
N MET A 436 30.74 6.45 -8.87
CA MET A 436 30.68 7.70 -9.61
C MET A 436 30.41 7.41 -11.10
N GLY A 437 29.38 8.03 -11.66
CA GLY A 437 28.95 7.76 -13.04
C GLY A 437 27.99 6.56 -13.20
N PHE A 438 27.68 5.83 -12.12
CA PHE A 438 26.72 4.71 -12.17
C PHE A 438 25.41 5.09 -12.87
N PHE A 439 24.82 6.22 -12.50
CA PHE A 439 23.54 6.63 -13.09
C PHE A 439 23.67 7.03 -14.56
N GLU A 440 24.82 7.57 -14.98
CA GLU A 440 25.08 7.89 -16.38
C GLU A 440 25.19 6.60 -17.20
N GLU A 441 25.91 5.59 -16.69
CA GLU A 441 26.03 4.28 -17.31
C GLU A 441 24.69 3.54 -17.35
N LEU A 442 23.96 3.52 -16.22
CA LEU A 442 22.63 2.92 -16.13
C LEU A 442 21.70 3.56 -17.15
N GLN A 443 21.65 4.89 -17.22
CA GLN A 443 20.81 5.60 -18.18
C GLN A 443 21.23 5.31 -19.62
N ALA A 444 22.54 5.29 -19.92
CA ALA A 444 23.02 4.99 -21.27
C ALA A 444 22.61 3.59 -21.73
N LYS A 445 22.80 2.58 -20.88
CA LYS A 445 22.37 1.21 -21.17
C LYS A 445 20.85 1.06 -21.21
N ALA A 446 20.14 1.74 -20.31
CA ALA A 446 18.69 1.73 -20.27
C ALA A 446 18.07 2.33 -21.54
N ARG A 447 18.61 3.44 -22.04
CA ARG A 447 18.13 4.08 -23.29
C ARG A 447 18.18 3.13 -24.48
N VAL A 448 19.24 2.34 -24.62
CA VAL A 448 19.33 1.33 -25.69
C VAL A 448 18.15 0.38 -25.62
N ILE A 449 17.89 -0.20 -24.44
CA ILE A 449 16.82 -1.18 -24.31
C ILE A 449 15.42 -0.54 -24.38
N THR A 450 15.23 0.67 -23.85
CA THR A 450 13.91 1.30 -23.76
C THR A 450 13.50 2.07 -25.02
N ILE A 451 14.41 2.86 -25.57
CA ILE A 451 14.14 3.76 -26.71
C ILE A 451 14.42 3.04 -28.02
N ASP A 452 15.62 2.47 -28.18
CA ASP A 452 16.05 1.90 -29.46
C ASP A 452 15.41 0.52 -29.71
N GLU A 453 15.35 -0.32 -28.68
CA GLU A 453 14.82 -1.68 -28.78
C GLU A 453 13.33 -1.78 -28.37
N GLY A 454 12.76 -0.71 -27.82
CA GLY A 454 11.34 -0.61 -27.45
C GLY A 454 10.92 -1.50 -26.28
N LEU A 455 11.84 -1.88 -25.39
CA LEU A 455 11.50 -2.60 -24.17
C LEU A 455 10.96 -1.64 -23.10
N GLY A 456 9.80 -1.99 -22.56
CA GLY A 456 9.42 -1.53 -21.24
C GLY A 456 8.49 -0.33 -21.23
N LYS A 457 7.68 -0.35 -20.17
CA LYS A 457 6.91 0.76 -19.59
C LYS A 457 6.80 0.57 -18.09
N VAL A 458 7.75 -0.15 -17.49
CA VAL A 458 7.75 -0.52 -16.08
C VAL A 458 9.16 -0.37 -15.54
N ALA A 459 9.28 0.38 -14.46
CA ALA A 459 10.50 0.62 -13.71
C ALA A 459 10.29 0.14 -12.28
N VAL A 460 11.32 -0.43 -11.66
CA VAL A 460 11.16 -1.07 -10.35
C VAL A 460 12.19 -0.54 -9.37
N VAL A 461 11.74 -0.24 -8.16
CA VAL A 461 12.57 0.16 -7.03
C VAL A 461 12.44 -0.88 -5.92
N GLU A 462 13.56 -1.46 -5.48
CA GLU A 462 13.57 -2.58 -4.52
C GLU A 462 13.10 -2.23 -3.12
N ASN A 463 13.32 -1.00 -2.66
CA ASN A 463 12.72 -0.46 -1.45
C ASN A 463 12.85 1.06 -1.49
N ILE A 464 11.86 1.78 -0.94
CA ILE A 464 12.02 3.20 -0.63
C ILE A 464 12.72 3.30 0.74
N PRO A 465 13.97 3.76 0.81
CA PRO A 465 14.68 3.88 2.08
C PRO A 465 14.13 5.01 2.94
N TYR A 466 14.34 4.92 4.25
CA TYR A 466 14.09 6.05 5.14
C TYR A 466 15.13 7.16 4.92
N ARG A 467 14.72 8.39 5.22
CA ARG A 467 15.59 9.56 5.12
C ARG A 467 16.76 9.47 6.11
N GLN A 468 17.97 9.72 5.61
CA GLN A 468 19.23 9.74 6.37
C GLN A 468 19.93 11.08 6.19
N TYR A 469 20.70 11.53 7.19
CA TYR A 469 21.21 12.90 7.28
C TYR A 469 22.25 13.22 6.19
N ASN A 470 23.07 12.23 5.85
CA ASN A 470 24.06 12.30 4.77
C ASN A 470 23.45 12.07 3.37
N LEU A 471 22.16 11.71 3.28
CA LEU A 471 21.52 11.21 2.05
C LEU A 471 20.08 11.73 1.90
N GLU A 472 19.84 12.98 2.30
CA GLU A 472 18.49 13.55 2.37
C GLU A 472 17.77 13.57 1.02
N THR A 473 18.51 13.67 -0.09
CA THR A 473 17.95 13.71 -1.45
C THR A 473 17.94 12.34 -2.14
N MET A 474 18.36 11.27 -1.47
CA MET A 474 18.59 9.97 -2.12
C MET A 474 17.35 9.40 -2.79
N VAL A 475 16.17 9.53 -2.18
CA VAL A 475 14.90 9.08 -2.77
C VAL A 475 14.55 9.92 -4.00
N VAL A 476 14.66 11.25 -3.90
CA VAL A 476 14.47 12.18 -5.02
C VAL A 476 15.41 11.86 -6.17
N ASP A 477 16.70 11.69 -5.90
CA ASP A 477 17.73 11.42 -6.90
C ASP A 477 17.55 10.03 -7.50
N GLY A 478 17.21 9.02 -6.70
CA GLY A 478 16.93 7.66 -7.16
C GLY A 478 15.77 7.64 -8.17
N PHE A 479 14.63 8.23 -7.81
CA PHE A 479 13.50 8.34 -8.73
C PHE A 479 13.85 9.18 -9.95
N LYS A 480 14.44 10.37 -9.78
CA LYS A 480 14.83 11.24 -10.91
C LYS A 480 15.68 10.48 -11.93
N ASN A 481 16.69 9.74 -11.49
CA ASN A 481 17.54 8.96 -12.38
C ASN A 481 16.81 7.76 -13.02
N LEU A 482 15.87 7.14 -12.31
CA LEU A 482 14.99 6.11 -12.87
C LEU A 482 14.09 6.68 -13.98
N LEU A 483 13.49 7.85 -13.78
CA LEU A 483 12.71 8.55 -14.80
C LEU A 483 13.54 8.80 -16.06
N MET A 484 14.79 9.25 -15.90
CA MET A 484 15.69 9.51 -17.02
C MET A 484 16.12 8.26 -17.79
N CYS A 485 15.86 7.04 -17.30
CA CYS A 485 16.11 5.80 -18.03
C CYS A 485 15.13 5.58 -19.20
N PHE A 486 14.01 6.32 -19.25
CA PHE A 486 12.99 6.23 -20.32
C PHE A 486 13.04 7.39 -21.31
N HIS A 487 13.94 8.36 -21.10
CA HIS A 487 13.98 9.57 -21.91
C HIS A 487 15.40 9.91 -22.34
N ASP A 488 15.53 10.42 -23.56
CA ASP A 488 16.83 10.81 -24.09
C ASP A 488 17.33 12.10 -23.43
N ASN A 489 18.46 11.99 -22.73
CA ASN A 489 19.13 13.11 -22.08
C ASN A 489 20.17 13.79 -23.01
N ASN A 490 20.43 13.20 -24.19
CA ASN A 490 21.37 13.65 -25.22
C ASN A 490 22.74 14.06 -24.66
N ASP A 491 23.24 13.29 -23.68
CA ASP A 491 24.49 13.54 -22.94
C ASP A 491 24.59 14.99 -22.42
N GLY A 492 23.44 15.55 -22.04
CA GLY A 492 23.32 16.91 -21.53
C GLY A 492 23.21 18.00 -22.60
N ASN A 493 23.33 17.67 -23.89
CA ASN A 493 23.19 18.60 -25.01
C ASN A 493 21.72 18.83 -25.38
N TYR A 494 21.43 19.96 -26.04
CA TYR A 494 20.09 20.22 -26.55
C TYR A 494 19.91 19.64 -27.97
N PRO A 495 18.69 19.17 -28.32
CA PRO A 495 17.53 19.05 -27.45
C PRO A 495 17.65 17.85 -26.49
N LYS A 496 17.00 17.92 -25.32
CA LYS A 496 16.99 16.83 -24.34
C LYS A 496 15.74 16.85 -23.46
N TYR A 497 15.45 15.71 -22.86
CA TYR A 497 14.54 15.64 -21.72
C TYR A 497 15.26 15.97 -20.40
N SER A 498 14.51 16.52 -19.46
CA SER A 498 14.95 16.75 -18.08
C SER A 498 13.84 16.35 -17.13
N ALA A 499 14.17 15.50 -16.17
CA ALA A 499 13.27 15.14 -15.08
C ALA A 499 13.64 15.89 -13.79
N ALA A 500 12.63 16.29 -13.03
CA ALA A 500 12.75 16.71 -11.65
C ALA A 500 11.80 15.88 -10.80
N VAL A 501 12.23 15.52 -9.60
CA VAL A 501 11.38 14.87 -8.59
C VAL A 501 11.36 15.76 -7.37
N GLN A 502 10.20 15.85 -6.74
CA GLN A 502 9.99 16.59 -5.50
C GLN A 502 9.33 15.67 -4.47
N GLU A 503 9.77 15.78 -3.22
CA GLU A 503 9.15 15.14 -2.07
C GLU A 503 8.13 16.08 -1.42
N ALA A 504 7.03 15.52 -0.93
CA ALA A 504 6.11 16.24 -0.07
C ALA A 504 6.84 16.67 1.22
N ARG A 505 6.53 17.87 1.73
CA ARG A 505 7.21 18.45 2.92
C ARG A 505 7.24 17.49 4.11
N VAL A 506 6.14 16.78 4.35
CA VAL A 506 6.07 15.78 5.44
C VAL A 506 7.10 14.65 5.31
N ALA A 507 7.39 14.19 4.08
CA ALA A 507 8.39 13.16 3.84
C ALA A 507 9.84 13.68 3.97
N THR A 508 10.02 15.01 4.04
CA THR A 508 11.33 15.61 4.30
C THR A 508 11.75 15.53 5.77
N GLN A 509 10.81 15.22 6.66
CA GLN A 509 11.06 15.09 8.10
C GLN A 509 11.81 13.79 8.39
N PHE A 510 12.81 13.86 9.27
CA PHE A 510 13.81 12.81 9.43
C PHE A 510 13.26 11.44 9.87
N TYR A 511 12.21 11.43 10.70
CA TYR A 511 11.59 10.22 11.24
C TYR A 511 10.26 9.85 10.57
N ALA A 512 9.73 10.71 9.69
CA ALA A 512 8.44 10.48 9.06
C ALA A 512 8.44 9.15 8.30
N PHE A 513 7.33 8.43 8.43
CA PHE A 513 7.06 7.13 7.80
C PHE A 513 8.01 6.00 8.19
N ARG A 514 8.92 6.20 9.15
CA ARG A 514 9.55 5.03 9.80
C ARG A 514 8.47 4.25 10.54
N LYS A 515 8.70 2.94 10.68
CA LYS A 515 7.84 2.04 11.45
C LYS A 515 7.39 2.66 12.79
N ASP A 516 6.08 2.67 13.03
CA ASP A 516 5.38 3.30 14.15
C ASP A 516 4.54 2.31 15.00
N TRP A 517 4.89 1.02 15.00
CA TRP A 517 4.18 -0.05 15.71
C TRP A 517 5.10 -1.07 16.39
#